data_AF-A0A1H6MJQ8-F1
#
_entry.id   AF-A0A1H6MJQ8-F1
#
_cell.length_a   1.000
_cell.length_b   1.000
_cell.length_c   1.000
_cell.angle_alpha   90.00
_cell.angle_beta   90.00
_cell.angle_gamma   90.00
#
_symmetry.space_group_name_H-M   'P 1'
#
loop_
_entity.id
_entity.type
_entity.pdbx_description
1 polymer ?
#
loop_
_entity_poly.entity_id
_entity_poly.type
_entity_poly.pdbx_seq_one_letter_code
_entity_poly.pdbx_strand_id
1 'polypeptide(L)' 'MKQVPDAEENRRLGKIQSDKAGKLPEGDAKQAHLKKARDYEADARSRAWRDSNLKSPK' A
#
# COMPACT_ATOMS: atom_id res chain seq x y z
N MET A 1 -5.79 17.42 4.31
CA MET A 1 -6.36 16.61 3.21
C MET A 1 -7.23 15.54 3.86
N LYS A 2 -8.48 15.31 3.41
CA LYS A 2 -9.26 14.17 3.91
C LYS A 2 -8.52 12.89 3.51
N GLN A 3 -8.28 12.00 4.46
CA GLN A 3 -7.61 10.74 4.19
C GLN A 3 -8.47 9.96 3.19
N VAL A 4 -7.87 9.56 2.07
CA VAL A 4 -8.57 8.78 1.05
C VAL A 4 -8.76 7.38 1.62
N PRO A 5 -9.99 6.91 1.88
CA PRO A 5 -10.23 5.65 2.61
C PRO A 5 -9.46 4.49 1.98
N ASP A 6 -9.50 4.39 0.65
CA ASP A 6 -8.84 3.33 -0.11
C ASP A 6 -7.31 3.42 -0.10
N ALA A 7 -6.73 4.63 -0.04
CA ALA A 7 -5.27 4.78 0.03
C ALA A 7 -4.76 4.41 1.42
N GLU A 8 -5.51 4.75 2.47
CA GLU A 8 -5.20 4.37 3.84
C GLU A 8 -5.36 2.85 4.07
N GLU A 9 -6.41 2.25 3.50
CA GLU A 9 -6.61 0.80 3.51
C GLU A 9 -5.45 0.07 2.84
N ASN A 10 -5.02 0.53 1.66
CA ASN A 10 -3.87 -0.05 0.97
C ASN A 10 -2.56 0.11 1.78
N ARG A 11 -2.35 1.25 2.45
CA ARG A 11 -1.21 1.39 3.38
C ARG A 11 -1.28 0.40 4.54
N ARG A 12 -2.47 0.17 5.09
CA ARG A 12 -2.69 -0.78 6.19
C ARG A 12 -2.43 -2.21 5.73
N LEU A 13 -2.93 -2.59 4.55
CA LEU A 13 -2.68 -3.89 3.94
C LEU A 13 -1.19 -4.09 3.65
N GLY A 14 -0.50 -3.07 3.12
CA GLY A 14 0.94 -3.09 2.93
C GLY A 14 1.71 -3.41 4.22
N LYS A 15 1.39 -2.72 5.32
CA LYS A 15 1.98 -2.99 6.65
C LYS A 15 1.71 -4.42 7.12
N ILE A 16 0.47 -4.91 6.98
CA ILE A 16 0.12 -6.29 7.37
C ILE A 16 0.96 -7.32 6.59
N GLN A 17 1.18 -7.10 5.29
CA GLN A 17 2.00 -8.00 4.47
C GLN A 17 3.48 -7.92 4.85
N SER A 18 4.01 -6.73 5.14
CA SER A 18 5.37 -6.55 5.66
C SER A 18 5.56 -7.25 7.01
N ASP A 19 4.60 -7.13 7.94
CA ASP A 19 4.65 -7.82 9.23
C ASP A 19 4.61 -9.34 9.08
N LYS A 20 3.80 -9.84 8.15
CA LYS A 20 3.78 -11.28 7.79
C LYS A 20 5.12 -11.72 7.22
N ALA A 21 5.71 -10.94 6.33
CA ALA A 21 7.05 -11.23 5.79
C ALA A 21 8.13 -11.24 6.88
N GLY A 22 8.06 -10.35 7.87
CA GLY A 22 9.01 -10.29 8.98
C GLY A 22 8.98 -11.51 9.90
N LYS A 23 7.87 -12.26 9.92
CA LYS A 23 7.69 -13.49 10.70
C LYS A 23 8.10 -14.76 9.95
N LEU A 24 8.41 -14.65 8.65
CA LEU A 24 8.78 -15.79 7.81
C LEU A 24 10.30 -15.87 7.63
N PRO A 25 10.85 -17.09 7.53
CA PRO A 25 12.25 -17.28 7.14
C PRO A 25 12.47 -16.76 5.72
N GLU A 26 13.74 -16.54 5.37
CA GLU A 26 14.08 -16.18 4.00
C GLU A 26 13.70 -17.28 3.01
N GLY A 27 13.03 -16.87 1.93
CA GLY A 27 12.50 -17.79 0.92
C GLY A 27 11.34 -17.17 0.14
N ASP A 28 10.77 -17.97 -0.76
CA ASP A 28 9.75 -17.52 -1.70
C ASP A 28 8.49 -16.99 -1.02
N ALA A 29 8.09 -17.57 0.12
CA ALA A 29 6.95 -17.10 0.89
C ALA A 29 7.16 -15.68 1.43
N LYS A 30 8.34 -15.39 2.01
CA LYS A 30 8.71 -14.05 2.48
C LYS A 30 8.74 -13.06 1.30
N GLN A 31 9.35 -13.44 0.18
CA GLN A 31 9.40 -12.60 -1.02
C GLN A 31 8.01 -12.30 -1.59
N ALA A 32 7.10 -13.28 -1.60
CA ALA A 32 5.72 -13.08 -2.05
C ALA A 32 4.97 -12.08 -1.17
N HIS A 33 5.15 -12.14 0.15
CA HIS A 33 4.56 -11.15 1.08
C HIS A 33 5.18 -9.76 0.90
N LEU A 34 6.51 -9.66 0.73
CA LEU A 34 7.18 -8.38 0.46
C LEU A 34 6.73 -7.77 -0.88
N LYS A 35 6.53 -8.60 -1.91
CA LYS A 35 6.00 -8.14 -3.19
C LYS A 35 4.59 -7.57 -3.01
N LYS A 36 3.69 -8.30 -2.33
CA LYS A 36 2.34 -7.81 -2.04
C LYS A 36 2.35 -6.50 -1.25
N ALA A 37 3.25 -6.36 -0.27
CA ALA A 37 3.41 -5.13 0.49
C ALA A 37 3.76 -3.93 -0.41
N ARG A 38 4.70 -4.12 -1.34
CA ARG A 38 5.08 -3.12 -2.34
C ARG A 38 3.94 -2.78 -3.29
N ASP A 39 3.21 -3.78 -3.78
CA ASP A 39 2.07 -3.59 -4.68
C ASP A 39 0.98 -2.73 -4.01
N TYR A 40 0.64 -3.02 -2.74
CA TYR A 40 -0.29 -2.20 -1.97
C TYR A 40 0.20 -0.77 -1.73
N GLU A 41 1.49 -0.57 -1.45
CA GLU A 41 2.06 0.77 -1.27
C GLU A 41 2.05 1.58 -2.57
N ALA A 42 2.30 0.93 -3.71
CA ALA A 42 2.23 1.54 -5.03
C ALA A 42 0.79 1.96 -5.37
N ASP A 43 -0.20 1.10 -5.08
CA ASP A 43 -1.62 1.42 -5.27
C ASP A 43 -2.08 2.56 -4.35
N ALA A 44 -1.63 2.57 -3.09
CA ALA A 44 -1.90 3.67 -2.16
C ALA A 44 -1.34 5.00 -2.70
N ARG A 45 -0.10 5.00 -3.22
CA ARG A 45 0.51 6.19 -3.83
C ARG A 45 -0.25 6.63 -5.08
N SER A 46 -0.58 5.71 -5.98
CA SER A 46 -1.32 5.98 -7.21
C SER A 46 -2.69 6.61 -6.92
N ARG A 47 -3.44 6.04 -5.96
CA ARG A 47 -4.75 6.54 -5.54
C ARG A 47 -4.66 7.90 -4.87
N ALA A 48 -3.70 8.09 -3.96
CA ALA A 48 -3.47 9.39 -3.33
C ALA A 48 -3.12 10.48 -4.35
N TRP A 49 -2.34 10.13 -5.39
CA TRP A 49 -1.99 11.05 -6.47
C TRP A 49 -3.20 11.39 -7.36
N ARG A 50 -3.97 10.39 -7.80
CA ARG A 50 -5.19 10.61 -8.60
C ARG A 50 -6.17 11.54 -7.89
N ASP A 51 -6.41 11.30 -6.61
CA ASP A 51 -7.34 12.11 -5.82
C ASP A 51 -6.82 13.55 -5.60
N SER A 52 -5.50 13.72 -5.49
CA SER A 52 -4.87 15.04 -5.43
C SER A 52 -5.02 15.82 -6.73
N ASN A 53 -5.04 15.15 -7.89
CA ASN A 53 -5.20 15.76 -9.21
C ASN A 53 -6.67 15.94 -9.64
N LEU A 54 -7.60 15.24 -8.99
CA LEU A 54 -9.06 15.37 -9.21
C LEU A 54 -9.67 16.57 -8.46
N LYS A 55 -8.90 17.27 -7.65
CA LYS A 55 -9.35 18.56 -7.11
C LYS A 55 -9.34 19.59 -8.22
N SER A 56 -10.50 19.81 -8.83
CA SER A 56 -10.73 20.92 -9.76
C SER A 56 -10.19 22.21 -9.15
N PRO A 57 -9.41 23.02 -9.89
CA PRO A 57 -9.07 24.35 -9.44
C PRO A 57 -10.38 25.15 -9.28
N LYS A 58 -10.51 25.85 -8.15
CA LYS A 58 -11.63 26.75 -7.88
C LYS A 58 -11.55 28.00 -8.76
#